data_AF-A0A943L2T2-F1
#
_entry.id   AF-A0A943L2T2-F1
#
_cell.length_a   1.000
_cell.length_b   1.000
_cell.length_c   1.000
_cell.angle_alpha   90.00
_cell.angle_beta   90.00
_cell.angle_gamma   90.00
#
_symmetry.space_group_name_H-M   'P 1'
#
loop_
_entity.id
_entity.type
_entity.pdbx_description
1 polymer ?
#
loop_
_entity_poly.entity_id
_entity_poly.type
_entity_poly.pdbx_seq_one_letter_code
_entity_poly.pdbx_strand_id
1 'polypeptide(L)'
;MALEAINEIKKAEDKAEELIQEATAKAKEILKVANIQAEDEYNKIVESANLKKGETIKKAEDDGNSEAAPILSKGENEVSAIRNVSEDKKNNAINLIVERIVKIHGNS
;
A
#
# COMPACT_ATOMS: atom_id res chain seq x y z
N MET A 1 -44.33 66.00 -7.29
CA MET A 1 -45.06 64.80 -7.75
C MET A 1 -44.33 64.04 -8.86
N ALA A 2 -44.35 64.45 -10.13
CA ALA A 2 -43.71 63.65 -11.21
C ALA A 2 -42.18 63.51 -11.06
N LEU A 3 -41.50 64.59 -10.67
CA LEU A 3 -40.05 64.60 -10.43
C LEU A 3 -39.61 63.75 -9.23
N GLU A 4 -40.45 63.66 -8.20
CA GLU A 4 -40.20 62.81 -7.03
C GLU A 4 -40.36 61.33 -7.39
N ALA A 5 -41.40 61.00 -8.15
CA ALA A 5 -41.61 59.63 -8.64
C ALA A 5 -40.44 59.15 -9.52
N ILE A 6 -39.91 60.01 -10.40
CA ILE A 6 -38.73 59.69 -11.22
C ILE A 6 -37.49 59.46 -10.35
N ASN A 7 -37.29 60.29 -9.30
CA ASN A 7 -36.17 60.11 -8.38
C ASN A 7 -36.29 58.85 -7.52
N GLU A 8 -37.50 58.44 -7.13
CA GLU A 8 -37.71 57.17 -6.42
C GLU A 8 -37.43 55.97 -7.32
N ILE A 9 -37.88 56.01 -8.58
CA ILE A 9 -37.59 54.96 -9.57
C ILE A 9 -36.08 54.81 -9.73
N LYS A 10 -35.35 55.92 -9.92
CA LYS A 10 -33.89 55.88 -10.08
C LYS A 10 -33.18 55.29 -8.86
N LYS A 11 -33.61 55.63 -7.64
CA LYS A 11 -33.07 55.02 -6.40
C LYS A 11 -33.36 53.53 -6.31
N ALA A 12 -34.51 53.08 -6.80
CA ALA A 12 -34.87 51.67 -6.83
C ALA A 12 -34.01 50.90 -7.85
N GLU A 13 -33.75 51.49 -9.02
CA GLU A 13 -32.84 50.94 -10.04
C GLU A 13 -31.41 50.84 -9.51
N ASP A 14 -30.88 51.88 -8.89
CA ASP A 14 -29.53 51.88 -8.30
C ASP A 14 -29.39 50.78 -7.22
N LYS A 15 -30.40 50.62 -6.36
CA LYS A 15 -30.43 49.53 -5.35
C LYS A 15 -30.52 48.15 -5.97
N ALA A 16 -31.30 48.00 -7.04
CA ALA A 16 -31.41 46.72 -7.73
C ALA A 16 -30.07 46.33 -8.37
N GLU A 17 -29.38 47.29 -8.97
CA GLU A 17 -28.05 47.10 -9.54
C GLU A 17 -27.01 46.72 -8.47
N GLU A 18 -26.99 47.41 -7.32
CA GLU A 18 -26.13 47.04 -6.18
C GLU A 18 -26.41 45.60 -5.71
N LEU A 19 -27.68 45.22 -5.56
CA LEU A 19 -28.06 43.86 -5.16
C LEU A 19 -27.59 42.80 -6.15
N ILE A 20 -27.69 43.08 -7.46
CA ILE A 20 -27.22 42.16 -8.51
C ILE A 20 -25.69 42.02 -8.44
N GLN A 21 -24.97 43.12 -8.25
CA GLN A 21 -23.51 43.11 -8.14
C GLN A 21 -23.04 42.33 -6.91
N GLU A 22 -23.66 42.56 -5.75
CA GLU A 22 -23.36 41.82 -4.52
C GLU A 22 -23.67 40.32 -4.65
N ALA A 23 -24.82 39.97 -5.23
CA ALA A 23 -25.20 38.57 -5.44
C ALA A 23 -24.20 37.88 -6.38
N THR A 24 -23.78 38.57 -7.45
CA THR A 24 -22.80 38.05 -8.40
C THR A 24 -21.43 37.86 -7.76
N ALA A 25 -20.99 38.80 -6.91
CA ALA A 25 -19.74 38.71 -6.18
C ALA A 25 -19.76 37.54 -5.18
N LYS A 26 -20.83 37.40 -4.39
CA LYS A 26 -21.01 36.27 -3.46
C LYS A 26 -21.04 34.93 -4.19
N ALA A 27 -21.72 34.84 -5.33
CA ALA A 27 -21.75 33.61 -6.12
C ALA A 27 -20.33 33.19 -6.57
N LYS A 28 -19.52 34.15 -7.05
CA LYS A 28 -18.12 33.89 -7.43
C LYS A 28 -17.28 33.45 -6.23
N GLU A 29 -17.48 34.06 -5.08
CA GLU A 29 -16.77 33.68 -3.85
C GLU A 29 -17.13 32.26 -3.39
N ILE A 30 -18.42 31.92 -3.38
CA ILE A 30 -18.90 30.57 -3.04
C ILE A 30 -18.25 29.54 -3.96
N LEU A 31 -18.24 29.78 -5.28
CA LEU A 31 -17.61 28.87 -6.24
C LEU A 31 -16.10 28.73 -6.00
N LYS A 32 -15.42 29.83 -5.69
CA LYS A 32 -13.98 29.80 -5.39
C LYS A 32 -13.69 28.98 -4.14
N VAL A 33 -14.44 29.19 -3.06
CA VAL A 33 -14.28 28.45 -1.80
C VAL A 33 -14.58 26.97 -2.01
N ALA A 34 -15.67 26.64 -2.72
CA ALA A 34 -16.03 25.27 -3.04
C ALA A 34 -14.94 24.55 -3.84
N ASN A 35 -14.33 25.23 -4.83
CA ASN A 35 -13.22 24.66 -5.60
C ASN A 35 -11.98 24.40 -4.73
N ILE A 36 -11.62 25.34 -3.86
CA ILE A 36 -10.48 25.17 -2.94
C ILE A 36 -10.73 24.00 -1.99
N GLN A 37 -11.94 23.88 -1.43
CA GLN A 37 -12.32 22.77 -0.56
C GLN A 37 -12.30 21.44 -1.29
N ALA A 38 -12.78 21.39 -2.54
CA ALA A 38 -12.77 20.19 -3.35
C ALA A 38 -11.33 19.73 -3.67
N GLU A 39 -10.44 20.67 -3.99
CA GLU A 39 -9.03 20.39 -4.26
C GLU A 39 -8.30 19.90 -3.00
N ASP A 40 -8.53 20.54 -1.85
CA ASP A 40 -7.95 20.12 -0.56
C ASP A 40 -8.41 18.71 -0.16
N GLU A 41 -9.71 18.43 -0.29
CA GLU A 41 -10.26 17.10 0.02
C GLU A 41 -9.73 16.03 -0.94
N TYR A 42 -9.63 16.35 -2.24
CA TYR A 42 -9.02 15.46 -3.22
C TYR A 42 -7.57 15.12 -2.84
N ASN A 43 -6.77 16.13 -2.51
CA ASN A 43 -5.38 15.95 -2.13
C ASN A 43 -5.24 15.09 -0.86
N LYS A 44 -6.09 15.32 0.15
CA LYS A 44 -6.14 14.49 1.37
C LYS A 44 -6.48 13.03 1.07
N ILE A 45 -7.43 12.78 0.19
CA ILE A 45 -7.79 11.42 -0.22
C ILE A 45 -6.61 10.73 -0.90
N VAL A 46 -5.92 11.43 -1.82
CA VAL A 46 -4.75 10.90 -2.53
C VAL A 46 -3.61 10.61 -1.56
N GLU A 47 -3.32 11.52 -0.63
CA GLU A 47 -2.28 11.32 0.38
C GLU A 47 -2.59 10.12 1.29
N SER A 48 -3.83 10.03 1.80
CA SER A 48 -4.27 8.90 2.62
C SER A 48 -4.18 7.57 1.87
N ALA A 49 -4.54 7.55 0.58
CA ALA A 49 -4.42 6.37 -0.26
C ALA A 49 -2.96 5.95 -0.44
N ASN A 50 -2.05 6.90 -0.66
CA ASN A 50 -0.62 6.61 -0.80
C ASN A 50 0.00 6.09 0.51
N LEU A 51 -0.39 6.64 1.65
CA LEU A 51 0.03 6.13 2.96
C LEU A 51 -0.43 4.68 3.17
N LYS A 52 -1.73 4.40 2.96
CA LYS A 52 -2.28 3.04 3.08
C LYS A 52 -1.62 2.06 2.12
N LYS A 53 -1.30 2.49 0.90
CA LYS A 53 -0.53 1.69 -0.06
C LYS A 53 0.83 1.32 0.51
N GLY A 54 1.57 2.29 1.05
CA GLY A 54 2.88 2.05 1.67
C GLY A 54 2.80 1.07 2.85
N GLU A 55 1.83 1.26 3.74
CA GLU A 55 1.58 0.35 4.86
C GLU A 55 1.24 -1.07 4.39
N THR A 56 0.42 -1.20 3.34
CA THR A 56 0.03 -2.50 2.80
C THR A 56 1.23 -3.25 2.21
N ILE A 57 2.08 -2.55 1.45
CA ILE A 57 3.29 -3.14 0.86
C ILE A 57 4.24 -3.59 1.97
N LYS A 58 4.52 -2.71 2.93
CA LYS A 58 5.42 -3.02 4.04
C LYS A 58 4.92 -4.22 4.84
N LYS A 59 3.62 -4.26 5.14
CA LYS A 59 3.01 -5.40 5.83
C LYS A 59 3.18 -6.71 5.05
N ALA A 60 2.96 -6.68 3.73
CA ALA A 60 3.15 -7.86 2.90
C ALA A 60 4.62 -8.33 2.86
N GLU A 61 5.58 -7.40 2.87
CA GLU A 61 7.01 -7.73 2.98
C GLU A 61 7.34 -8.34 4.34
N ASP A 62 6.86 -7.76 5.43
CA ASP A 62 7.07 -8.26 6.80
C ASP A 62 6.45 -9.65 6.98
N ASP A 63 5.22 -9.86 6.51
CA ASP A 63 4.53 -11.14 6.55
C ASP A 63 5.30 -12.19 5.73
N GLY A 64 5.72 -11.84 4.51
CA GLY A 64 6.52 -12.74 3.65
C GLY A 64 7.86 -13.12 4.28
N ASN A 65 8.55 -12.18 4.91
CA ASN A 65 9.80 -12.46 5.64
C ASN A 65 9.56 -13.36 6.85
N SER A 66 8.47 -13.14 7.59
CA SER A 66 8.09 -13.97 8.73
C SER A 66 7.75 -15.41 8.31
N GLU A 67 7.13 -15.60 7.14
CA GLU A 67 6.85 -16.93 6.58
C GLU A 67 8.11 -17.60 6.02
N ALA A 68 9.03 -16.83 5.45
CA ALA A 68 10.29 -17.34 4.91
C ALA A 68 11.27 -17.79 6.00
N ALA A 69 11.30 -17.11 7.15
CA ALA A 69 12.20 -17.41 8.26
C ALA A 69 12.15 -18.89 8.74
N PRO A 70 10.99 -19.50 9.04
CA PRO A 70 10.93 -20.91 9.44
C PRO A 70 11.32 -21.87 8.30
N ILE A 71 11.07 -21.52 7.04
CA ILE A 71 11.48 -22.32 5.88
C ILE A 71 13.01 -22.37 5.80
N LEU A 72 13.67 -21.22 5.94
CA LEU A 72 15.13 -21.13 5.96
C LEU A 72 15.72 -21.92 7.13
N SER A 73 15.20 -21.71 8.35
CA SER A 73 15.67 -22.45 9.53
C SER A 73 15.47 -23.96 9.38
N LYS A 74 14.35 -24.41 8.81
CA LYS A 74 14.12 -25.82 8.50
C LYS A 74 15.14 -26.35 7.50
N GLY A 75 15.39 -25.64 6.41
CA GLY A 75 16.39 -26.03 5.42
C GLY A 75 17.80 -26.13 6.01
N GLU A 76 18.20 -25.19 6.86
CA GLU A 76 19.49 -25.22 7.56
C GLU A 76 19.61 -26.46 8.47
N ASN A 77 18.55 -26.78 9.21
CA ASN A 77 18.49 -27.97 10.06
C ASN A 77 18.60 -29.27 9.25
N GLU A 78 17.90 -29.35 8.10
CA GLU A 78 17.96 -30.50 7.20
C GLU A 78 19.37 -30.68 6.61
N VAL A 79 20.00 -29.60 6.14
CA VAL A 79 21.38 -29.62 5.65
C VAL A 79 22.35 -30.05 6.75
N SER A 80 22.18 -29.54 7.96
CA SER A 80 22.99 -29.91 9.13
C SER A 80 22.84 -31.41 9.44
N ALA A 81 21.61 -31.93 9.42
CA ALA A 81 21.34 -33.35 9.66
C ALA A 81 22.02 -34.26 8.61
N ILE A 82 22.03 -33.85 7.34
CA ILE A 82 22.71 -34.58 6.25
C ILE A 82 24.24 -34.55 6.43
N ARG A 83 24.81 -33.39 6.78
CA ARG A 83 26.27 -33.24 6.97
C ARG A 83 26.76 -34.01 8.20
N ASN A 84 25.96 -34.03 9.26
CA ASN A 84 26.32 -34.60 10.55
C ASN A 84 25.81 -36.04 10.73
N VAL A 85 25.60 -36.80 9.65
CA VAL A 85 25.33 -38.24 9.75
C VAL A 85 26.47 -38.92 10.51
N SER A 86 26.13 -39.77 11.47
CA SER A 86 27.11 -40.44 12.33
C SER A 86 28.08 -41.32 11.53
N GLU A 87 29.33 -41.37 11.97
CA GLU A 87 30.34 -42.24 11.34
C GLU A 87 29.95 -43.71 11.38
N ASP A 88 29.26 -44.17 12.44
CA ASP A 88 28.74 -45.54 12.49
C ASP A 88 27.79 -45.86 11.34
N LYS A 89 26.91 -44.92 10.97
CA LYS A 89 26.00 -45.09 9.83
C LYS A 89 26.76 -45.11 8.51
N LYS A 90 27.79 -44.26 8.37
CA LYS A 90 28.65 -44.24 7.18
C LYS A 90 29.44 -45.55 7.05
N ASN A 91 30.08 -45.99 8.13
CA ASN A 91 30.83 -47.24 8.19
C ASN A 91 29.96 -48.46 7.91
N ASN A 92 28.74 -48.50 8.45
CA ASN A 92 27.78 -49.55 8.15
C ASN A 92 27.40 -49.57 6.66
N ALA A 93 27.14 -48.41 6.05
CA ALA A 93 26.86 -48.33 4.62
C ALA A 93 28.05 -48.81 3.77
N ILE A 94 29.29 -48.46 4.15
CA ILE A 94 30.51 -48.95 3.49
C ILE A 94 30.61 -50.47 3.61
N ASN A 95 30.43 -51.04 4.80
CA ASN A 95 30.49 -52.48 5.03
C ASN A 95 29.46 -53.25 4.19
N LEU A 96 28.23 -52.74 4.08
CA LEU A 96 27.19 -53.33 3.23
C LEU A 96 27.60 -53.36 1.75
N ILE A 97 28.28 -52.32 1.26
CA ILE A 97 28.80 -52.26 -0.12
C ILE A 97 29.94 -53.28 -0.29
N VAL A 98 30.89 -53.31 0.64
CA VAL A 98 32.02 -54.26 0.63
C VAL A 98 31.52 -55.70 0.62
N GLU A 99 30.57 -56.05 1.50
CA GLU A 99 29.97 -57.38 1.55
C GLU A 99 29.30 -57.76 0.22
N ARG A 100 28.59 -56.82 -0.43
CA ARG A 100 27.99 -57.08 -1.74
C ARG A 100 29.03 -57.36 -2.81
N ILE A 101 30.11 -56.58 -2.87
CA ILE A 101 31.20 -56.78 -3.83
C ILE A 101 31.87 -58.13 -3.61
N VAL A 102 32.21 -58.45 -2.35
CA VAL A 102 32.83 -59.73 -1.97
C VAL A 102 31.91 -60.91 -2.27
N LYS A 103 30.60 -60.81 -2.04
CA LYS A 103 29.65 -61.88 -2.40
C LYS A 103 29.53 -62.11 -3.91
N ILE A 104 29.75 -61.08 -4.73
CA ILE A 104 29.66 -61.17 -6.20
C ILE A 104 30.99 -61.67 -6.82
N HIS A 105 32.14 -61.32 -6.23
CA HIS A 105 33.48 -61.59 -6.81
C HIS A 105 34.32 -62.59 -6.01
N GLY A 106 33.86 -63.02 -4.83
CA GLY A 106 34.60 -63.85 -3.88
C GLY A 106 34.32 -65.35 -3.98
N ASN A 107 33.57 -65.79 -5.00
CA ASN A 107 33.56 -67.20 -5.39
C ASN A 107 34.69 -67.44 -6.40
N SER A 108 35.89 -67.63 -5.86
CA SER A 108 36.84 -68.60 -6.41
C SER A 108 37.28 -69.53 -5.29
#